data_AF-A0A074ZHZ0-F1
#
_entry.id   AF-A0A074ZHZ0-F1
#
_cell.length_a   1.000
_cell.length_b   1.000
_cell.length_c   1.000
_cell.angle_alpha   90.00
_cell.angle_beta   90.00
_cell.angle_gamma   90.00
#
_symmetry.space_group_name_H-M   'P 1'
#
loop_
_entity.id
_entity.type
_entity.pdbx_description
1 polymer ?
#
loop_
_entity_poly.entity_id
_entity_poly.type
_entity_poly.pdbx_seq_one_letter_code
_entity_poly.pdbx_strand_id
1 'polypeptide(L)'
;MCIRSDGEVSNYEGQPSQVLFTRNYLGQTSFDFPMDRNFLTCPINVLFLLATLFGSGATKGRTALEIGQTLQLRRDMTEHNLKPAMEEVKMLYRDLYHELSAEQTVTNDRPTNVIKIANGIFLKAGYDVDTFFNWSVQNEYFSKFYQLNFEDNVEAARRINSWVNTETKGLIPQLFQNPAEIPRDTRVALVNVLTFKDMWQRMFLPVQTTVEGFTMVNGRRIDVPMMSITEELPYLYDASLGIAMVRKFFKNGRYSFVVVMPTDKTDMTGMESVLSGSYRLGVLVEKQEDRLVSFKLPKFKLESTFSLIGSLESMGIRRLFQKGMADMTGITNAEKLYVNLMKQANVLKVDEAGVEAASAVVGLAVPMSLVRPEVMFHVNSTFVCIIYDEQLKMPIFASRLRCNLLRTRVRSARHGHGGQTILCRGNCGQPESLVHILQSCWITHDARCARHNRVARELAKRLRRLGYTVFEELRAPTSTSFIKPDLIAVRDRRATVIDVSIVSDGRGVIVWNEKKQKYGADEHSLAIISALHAIGCDIDFLVHQPMIISYRGICFPQSAKPVIGLGLPKVAVSDLCLLAIVGSLHTYDNFMRGTWR
;
A
#
# COMPACT_ATOMS: atom_id res chain seq x y z
N MET A 1 -9.99 57.79 -17.16
CA MET A 1 -10.62 56.65 -16.46
C MET A 1 -11.00 55.61 -17.50
N CYS A 2 -10.15 54.61 -17.74
CA CYS A 2 -10.46 53.38 -18.48
C CYS A 2 -9.37 52.37 -18.13
N ILE A 3 -9.80 51.28 -17.53
CA ILE A 3 -9.01 50.19 -16.97
C ILE A 3 -8.48 49.34 -18.14
N ARG A 4 -7.15 49.17 -18.21
CA ARG A 4 -6.53 48.09 -18.97
C ARG A 4 -6.24 46.96 -18.00
N SER A 5 -6.68 45.77 -18.38
CA SER A 5 -6.43 44.48 -17.78
C SER A 5 -4.92 44.26 -17.59
N ASP A 6 -4.48 44.21 -16.34
CA ASP A 6 -3.13 43.78 -15.99
C ASP A 6 -3.01 42.27 -16.26
N GLY A 7 -2.10 41.95 -17.17
CA GLY A 7 -1.61 40.60 -17.34
C GLY A 7 -0.82 40.17 -16.11
N GLU A 8 -1.02 38.92 -15.70
CA GLU A 8 -0.15 38.23 -14.76
C GLU A 8 1.25 38.10 -15.37
N VAL A 9 2.09 39.10 -15.13
CA VAL A 9 3.54 38.98 -15.31
C VAL A 9 4.05 38.02 -14.23
N SER A 10 4.69 36.95 -14.67
CA SER A 10 5.10 35.80 -13.85
C SER A 10 6.13 36.16 -12.77
N ASN A 11 5.74 36.12 -11.50
CA ASN A 11 6.63 36.22 -10.32
C ASN A 11 7.50 34.96 -10.07
N TYR A 12 8.12 34.37 -11.11
CA TYR A 12 8.85 33.09 -11.01
C TYR A 12 10.36 33.19 -11.23
N GLU A 13 10.93 34.39 -11.27
CA GLU A 13 12.39 34.55 -11.38
C GLU A 13 13.09 34.15 -10.07
N GLY A 14 14.11 33.29 -10.16
CA GLY A 14 14.96 32.91 -9.03
C GLY A 14 14.60 31.62 -8.28
N GLN A 15 13.57 30.87 -8.69
CA GLN A 15 13.30 29.55 -8.09
C GLN A 15 14.27 28.47 -8.60
N PRO A 16 14.67 27.49 -7.76
CA PRO A 16 15.48 26.36 -8.20
C PRO A 16 14.79 25.52 -9.29
N SER A 17 15.57 24.99 -10.23
CA SER A 17 15.07 24.27 -11.41
C SER A 17 14.22 23.05 -11.06
N GLN A 18 14.55 22.33 -9.99
CA GLN A 18 13.78 21.19 -9.49
C GLN A 18 12.37 21.56 -9.02
N VAL A 19 12.18 22.78 -8.47
CA VAL A 19 10.87 23.26 -8.03
C VAL A 19 10.01 23.62 -9.25
N LEU A 20 10.61 24.31 -10.22
CA LEU A 20 9.93 24.70 -11.46
C LEU A 20 9.53 23.48 -12.30
N PHE A 21 10.45 22.53 -12.48
CA PHE A 21 10.18 21.26 -13.15
C PHE A 21 9.02 20.52 -12.46
N THR A 22 9.07 20.41 -11.14
CA THR A 22 8.04 19.71 -10.35
C THR A 22 6.66 20.32 -10.58
N ARG A 23 6.55 21.65 -10.54
CA ARG A 23 5.30 22.35 -10.79
C ARG A 23 4.78 22.09 -12.21
N ASN A 24 5.63 22.28 -13.22
CA ASN A 24 5.21 22.11 -14.60
C ASN A 24 4.81 20.66 -14.89
N TYR A 25 5.55 19.70 -14.35
CA TYR A 25 5.23 18.28 -14.45
C TYR A 25 3.88 17.96 -13.81
N LEU A 26 3.61 18.45 -12.60
CA LEU A 26 2.32 18.27 -11.95
C LEU A 26 1.19 18.90 -12.76
N GLY A 27 1.40 20.10 -13.30
CA GLY A 27 0.44 20.81 -14.12
C GLY A 27 0.15 20.18 -15.49
N GLN A 28 0.98 19.28 -16.00
CA GLN A 28 0.67 18.50 -17.21
C GLN A 28 0.06 17.15 -16.83
N THR A 29 0.64 16.47 -15.84
CA THR A 29 0.21 15.13 -15.44
C THR A 29 -1.15 15.13 -14.77
N SER A 30 -1.55 16.17 -14.02
CA SER A 30 -2.85 16.19 -13.35
C SER A 30 -4.06 16.16 -14.30
N PHE A 31 -3.90 16.62 -15.55
CA PHE A 31 -4.97 16.70 -16.56
C PHE A 31 -5.00 15.49 -17.50
N ASP A 32 -3.86 14.86 -17.76
CA ASP A 32 -3.77 13.67 -18.62
C ASP A 32 -4.46 12.43 -18.03
N PHE A 33 -4.74 12.42 -16.71
CA PHE A 33 -5.38 11.27 -16.08
C PHE A 33 -6.90 11.42 -15.99
N PRO A 34 -7.65 10.39 -16.45
CA PRO A 34 -9.08 10.32 -16.31
C PRO A 34 -9.54 10.69 -14.90
N MET A 35 -10.51 11.61 -14.83
CA MET A 35 -11.14 12.08 -13.60
C MET A 35 -11.70 10.94 -12.71
N ASP A 36 -11.83 9.72 -13.22
CA ASP A 36 -12.43 8.57 -12.54
C ASP A 36 -11.43 7.64 -11.82
N ARG A 37 -10.11 7.91 -11.85
CA ARG A 37 -9.08 7.03 -11.24
C ARG A 37 -8.29 7.69 -10.11
N ASN A 38 -7.75 6.87 -9.19
CA ASN A 38 -6.72 7.31 -8.27
C ASN A 38 -5.45 7.66 -9.05
N PHE A 39 -4.72 8.67 -8.57
CA PHE A 39 -3.48 9.14 -9.18
C PHE A 39 -2.39 9.23 -8.11
N LEU A 40 -1.18 8.77 -8.41
CA LEU A 40 0.00 8.92 -7.55
C LEU A 40 1.22 9.13 -8.43
N THR A 41 1.84 10.28 -8.31
CA THR A 41 3.05 10.63 -9.06
C THR A 41 4.18 11.06 -8.14
N CYS A 42 5.41 10.91 -8.62
CA CYS A 42 6.62 11.36 -7.97
C CYS A 42 7.45 12.22 -8.95
N PRO A 43 7.24 13.55 -8.97
CA PRO A 43 7.87 14.43 -9.95
C PRO A 43 9.40 14.40 -9.89
N ILE A 44 9.96 14.42 -8.67
CA ILE A 44 11.41 14.42 -8.45
C ILE A 44 12.11 13.17 -9.04
N ASN A 45 11.42 12.02 -9.04
CA ASN A 45 11.98 10.81 -9.62
C ASN A 45 11.96 10.80 -11.16
N VAL A 46 11.08 11.58 -11.78
CA VAL A 46 11.11 11.81 -13.23
C VAL A 46 12.28 12.73 -13.57
N LEU A 47 12.51 13.77 -12.77
CA LEU A 47 13.67 14.65 -12.89
C LEU A 47 14.97 13.84 -12.84
N PHE A 48 15.13 12.95 -11.87
CA PHE A 48 16.34 12.12 -11.75
C PHE A 48 16.61 11.27 -13.01
N LEU A 49 15.57 10.67 -13.58
CA LEU A 49 15.72 9.85 -14.78
C LEU A 49 16.07 10.70 -16.02
N LEU A 50 15.45 11.86 -16.18
CA LEU A 50 15.77 12.81 -17.26
C LEU A 50 17.18 13.39 -17.11
N ALA A 51 17.56 13.75 -15.88
CA ALA A 51 18.91 14.20 -15.54
C ALA A 51 19.95 13.13 -15.84
N THR A 52 19.64 11.86 -15.59
CA THR A 52 20.51 10.72 -15.95
C THR A 52 20.71 10.66 -17.46
N LEU A 53 19.65 10.71 -18.26
CA LEU A 53 19.75 10.66 -19.72
C LEU A 53 20.52 11.85 -20.30
N PHE A 54 20.23 13.05 -19.81
CA PHE A 54 20.84 14.28 -20.29
C PHE A 54 22.30 14.39 -19.85
N GLY A 55 22.58 14.25 -18.56
CA GLY A 55 23.90 14.51 -18.00
C GLY A 55 24.93 13.39 -18.22
N SER A 56 24.51 12.13 -18.35
CA SER A 56 25.41 11.03 -18.77
C SER A 56 25.82 11.10 -20.25
N GLY A 57 25.23 12.02 -21.01
CA GLY A 57 25.47 12.16 -22.45
C GLY A 57 24.75 11.11 -23.30
N ALA A 58 23.80 10.36 -22.73
CA ALA A 58 23.01 9.36 -23.45
C ALA A 58 22.31 9.96 -24.68
N THR A 59 21.76 11.17 -24.52
CA THR A 59 21.13 11.95 -25.58
C THR A 59 22.07 13.03 -26.09
N LYS A 60 21.94 13.37 -27.38
CA LYS A 60 22.73 14.44 -28.03
C LYS A 60 21.84 15.36 -28.87
N GLY A 61 22.46 16.43 -29.38
CA GLY A 61 21.84 17.38 -30.29
C GLY A 61 20.52 17.97 -29.76
N ARG A 62 19.55 18.14 -30.66
CA ARG A 62 18.19 18.61 -30.31
C ARG A 62 17.47 17.75 -29.28
N THR A 63 17.75 16.43 -29.24
CA THR A 63 17.10 15.53 -28.28
C THR A 63 17.52 15.85 -26.85
N ALA A 64 18.82 16.11 -26.64
CA ALA A 64 19.33 16.57 -25.36
C ALA A 64 18.87 17.99 -25.02
N LEU A 65 18.80 18.88 -26.02
CA LEU A 65 18.30 20.24 -25.83
C LEU A 65 16.86 20.27 -25.29
N GLU A 66 15.95 19.46 -25.86
CA GLU A 66 14.56 19.36 -25.38
C GLU A 66 14.52 18.95 -23.90
N ILE A 67 15.29 17.94 -23.51
CA ILE A 67 15.35 17.50 -22.11
C ILE A 67 15.88 18.61 -21.19
N GLY A 68 16.99 19.25 -21.58
CA GLY A 68 17.59 20.31 -20.77
C GLY A 68 16.71 21.56 -20.62
N GLN A 69 15.98 21.94 -21.67
CA GLN A 69 14.98 23.02 -21.64
C GLN A 69 13.81 22.65 -20.73
N THR A 70 13.30 21.42 -20.80
CA THR A 70 12.23 20.95 -19.92
C THR A 70 12.65 20.91 -18.45
N LEU A 71 13.91 20.55 -18.16
CA LEU A 71 14.49 20.60 -16.81
C LEU A 71 14.72 22.04 -16.31
N GLN A 72 14.59 23.05 -17.19
CA GLN A 72 14.76 24.47 -16.87
C GLN A 72 16.10 24.81 -16.21
N LEU A 73 17.18 24.16 -16.66
CA LEU A 73 18.53 24.38 -16.11
C LEU A 73 19.06 25.76 -16.48
N ARG A 74 18.94 26.14 -17.76
CA ARG A 74 19.45 27.41 -18.28
C ARG A 74 18.55 27.98 -19.37
N ARG A 75 18.46 29.31 -19.45
CA ARG A 75 17.65 30.02 -20.46
C ARG A 75 18.36 30.14 -21.81
N ASP A 76 19.69 30.15 -21.83
CA ASP A 76 20.55 30.36 -23.01
C ASP A 76 21.01 29.05 -23.68
N MET A 77 20.33 27.94 -23.39
CA MET A 77 20.66 26.64 -23.98
C MET A 77 20.37 26.60 -25.48
N THR A 78 21.32 26.07 -26.21
CA THR A 78 21.28 25.76 -27.63
C THR A 78 21.85 24.37 -27.87
N GLU A 79 21.63 23.84 -29.07
CA GLU A 79 22.18 22.54 -29.48
C GLU A 79 23.72 22.47 -29.41
N HIS A 80 24.40 23.62 -29.46
CA HIS A 80 25.87 23.70 -29.57
C HIS A 80 26.57 23.96 -28.22
N ASN A 81 25.84 24.31 -27.15
CA ASN A 81 26.39 24.68 -25.85
C ASN A 81 25.79 23.87 -24.69
N LEU A 82 25.51 22.58 -24.89
CA LEU A 82 24.86 21.74 -23.87
C LEU A 82 25.76 21.39 -22.66
N LYS A 83 27.09 21.39 -22.82
CA LYS A 83 28.04 20.91 -21.79
C LYS A 83 27.90 21.59 -20.42
N PRO A 84 27.80 22.94 -20.31
CA PRO A 84 27.62 23.58 -19.01
C PRO A 84 26.32 23.16 -18.31
N ALA A 85 25.23 22.98 -19.06
CA ALA A 85 23.96 22.50 -18.51
C ALA A 85 24.06 21.03 -18.06
N MET A 86 24.82 20.19 -18.76
CA MET A 86 25.07 18.80 -18.36
C MET A 86 25.84 18.72 -17.04
N GLU A 87 26.86 19.57 -16.85
CA GLU A 87 27.60 19.62 -15.59
C GLU A 87 26.71 20.15 -14.45
N GLU A 88 25.90 21.16 -14.72
CA GLU A 88 24.95 21.70 -13.74
C GLU A 88 23.90 20.65 -13.31
N VAL A 89 23.33 19.89 -14.25
CA VAL A 89 22.38 18.83 -13.89
C VAL A 89 23.05 17.72 -13.10
N LYS A 90 24.33 17.43 -13.38
CA LYS A 90 25.09 16.41 -12.66
C LYS A 90 25.31 16.81 -11.20
N MET A 91 25.69 18.07 -10.97
CA MET A 91 25.83 18.63 -9.63
C MET A 91 24.49 18.63 -8.89
N LEU A 92 23.43 19.14 -9.54
CA LEU A 92 22.07 19.12 -9.00
C LEU A 92 21.61 17.70 -8.65
N TYR A 93 21.84 16.73 -9.54
CA TYR A 93 21.50 15.33 -9.32
C TYR A 93 22.20 14.81 -8.06
N ARG A 94 23.50 15.03 -7.96
CA ARG A 94 24.33 14.54 -6.85
C ARG A 94 23.88 15.14 -5.52
N ASP A 95 23.67 16.46 -5.49
CA ASP A 95 23.28 17.18 -4.28
C ASP A 95 21.89 16.73 -3.82
N LEU A 96 20.89 16.70 -4.72
CA LEU A 96 19.55 16.21 -4.39
C LEU A 96 19.53 14.73 -4.00
N TYR A 97 20.31 13.88 -4.68
CA TYR A 97 20.38 12.46 -4.36
C TYR A 97 20.95 12.27 -2.96
N HIS A 98 22.06 12.94 -2.62
CA HIS A 98 22.63 12.87 -1.28
C HIS A 98 21.69 13.42 -0.23
N GLU A 99 21.09 14.60 -0.44
CA GLU A 99 20.15 15.20 0.51
C GLU A 99 18.95 14.30 0.78
N LEU A 100 18.31 13.74 -0.26
CA LEU A 100 17.12 12.92 -0.10
C LEU A 100 17.43 11.52 0.44
N SER A 101 18.57 10.94 0.06
CA SER A 101 18.96 9.59 0.50
C SER A 101 19.65 9.58 1.87
N ALA A 102 20.15 10.71 2.38
CA ALA A 102 20.80 10.78 3.69
C ALA A 102 19.84 10.57 4.86
N GLU A 103 18.55 10.93 4.70
CA GLU A 103 17.56 10.84 5.77
C GLU A 103 17.31 9.39 6.20
N GLN A 104 17.42 9.14 7.50
CA GLN A 104 17.22 7.81 8.09
C GLN A 104 16.01 7.79 9.02
N THR A 105 15.36 6.63 9.05
CA THR A 105 14.33 6.29 10.03
C THR A 105 14.58 4.90 10.60
N VAL A 106 13.90 4.57 11.69
CA VAL A 106 13.93 3.25 12.31
C VAL A 106 12.61 2.55 12.05
N THR A 107 12.66 1.39 11.41
CA THR A 107 11.48 0.55 11.16
C THR A 107 11.83 -0.91 11.40
N ASN A 108 10.96 -1.66 12.09
CA ASN A 108 11.30 -3.01 12.59
C ASN A 108 12.65 -3.06 13.33
N ASP A 109 12.91 -2.07 14.19
CA ASP A 109 14.15 -1.96 14.98
C ASP A 109 15.44 -1.90 14.16
N ARG A 110 15.37 -1.48 12.88
CA ARG A 110 16.53 -1.31 12.01
C ARG A 110 16.53 0.07 11.35
N PRO A 111 17.69 0.74 11.28
CA PRO A 111 17.83 1.94 10.50
C PRO A 111 17.64 1.63 9.01
N THR A 112 16.94 2.49 8.31
CA THR A 112 16.74 2.45 6.87
C THR A 112 16.59 3.86 6.35
N ASN A 113 16.95 4.09 5.09
CA ASN A 113 16.73 5.37 4.44
C ASN A 113 15.22 5.64 4.32
N VAL A 114 14.82 6.90 4.53
CA VAL A 114 13.44 7.35 4.38
C VAL A 114 13.03 7.31 2.92
N ILE A 115 13.89 7.80 2.03
CA ILE A 115 13.71 7.73 0.58
C ILE A 115 14.72 6.77 -0.01
N LYS A 116 14.25 5.91 -0.92
CA LYS A 116 15.10 5.14 -1.81
C LYS A 116 14.69 5.41 -3.24
N ILE A 117 15.66 5.83 -4.04
CA ILE A 117 15.52 6.13 -5.47
C ILE A 117 16.15 4.98 -6.26
N ALA A 118 15.44 4.46 -7.25
CA ALA A 118 15.96 3.45 -8.16
C ALA A 118 15.46 3.69 -9.58
N ASN A 119 16.41 3.90 -10.50
CA ASN A 119 16.17 4.11 -11.91
C ASN A 119 16.74 2.94 -12.72
N GLY A 120 15.94 2.41 -13.64
CA GLY A 120 16.30 1.30 -14.51
C GLY A 120 16.23 1.72 -15.97
N ILE A 121 17.34 1.56 -16.68
CA ILE A 121 17.48 1.74 -18.11
C ILE A 121 17.67 0.36 -18.74
N PHE A 122 16.72 -0.04 -19.59
CA PHE A 122 16.71 -1.35 -20.24
C PHE A 122 16.82 -1.16 -21.75
N LEU A 123 17.97 -1.52 -22.31
CA LEU A 123 18.27 -1.42 -23.74
C LEU A 123 18.00 -2.76 -24.44
N LYS A 124 17.58 -2.73 -25.70
CA LYS A 124 17.53 -3.95 -26.52
C LYS A 124 18.92 -4.59 -26.61
N ALA A 125 18.99 -5.90 -26.39
CA ALA A 125 20.24 -6.66 -26.43
C ALA A 125 20.84 -6.71 -27.85
N GLY A 126 22.15 -6.96 -27.92
CA GLY A 126 22.89 -7.11 -29.17
C GLY A 126 23.58 -5.85 -29.69
N TYR A 127 23.73 -4.82 -28.85
CA TYR A 127 24.46 -3.60 -29.20
C TYR A 127 25.69 -3.43 -28.33
N ASP A 128 26.77 -2.95 -28.94
CA ASP A 128 27.91 -2.42 -28.20
C ASP A 128 27.53 -1.08 -27.59
N VAL A 129 27.70 -0.97 -26.27
CA VAL A 129 27.31 0.19 -25.48
C VAL A 129 28.55 1.02 -25.17
N ASP A 130 28.43 2.34 -25.29
CA ASP A 130 29.48 3.27 -24.92
C ASP A 130 29.92 3.07 -23.46
N THR A 131 31.23 2.89 -23.27
CA THR A 131 31.81 2.52 -21.97
C THR A 131 31.71 3.66 -20.96
N PHE A 132 31.84 4.91 -21.41
CA PHE A 132 31.72 6.09 -20.57
C PHE A 132 30.27 6.28 -20.11
N PHE A 133 29.31 6.15 -21.02
CA PHE A 133 27.88 6.20 -20.68
C PHE A 133 27.53 5.15 -19.62
N ASN A 134 27.89 3.88 -19.84
CA ASN A 134 27.59 2.82 -18.87
C ASN A 134 28.26 3.08 -17.51
N TRP A 135 29.50 3.56 -17.50
CA TRP A 135 30.19 3.94 -16.27
C TRP A 135 29.50 5.11 -15.55
N SER A 136 29.12 6.17 -16.26
CA SER A 136 28.47 7.35 -15.70
C SER A 136 27.09 7.00 -15.10
N VAL A 137 26.28 6.22 -15.81
CA VAL A 137 24.96 5.76 -15.32
C VAL A 137 25.09 5.02 -13.98
N GLN A 138 26.08 4.15 -13.84
CA GLN A 138 26.24 3.33 -12.64
C GLN A 138 26.89 4.09 -11.47
N ASN A 139 27.91 4.91 -11.75
CA ASN A 139 28.76 5.49 -10.71
C ASN A 139 28.43 6.95 -10.37
N GLU A 140 27.89 7.71 -11.31
CA GLU A 140 27.55 9.13 -11.11
C GLU A 140 26.05 9.33 -10.88
N TYR A 141 25.23 8.53 -11.56
CA TYR A 141 23.76 8.60 -11.48
C TYR A 141 23.14 7.45 -10.69
N PHE A 142 23.93 6.55 -10.11
CA PHE A 142 23.47 5.43 -9.26
C PHE A 142 22.30 4.62 -9.87
N SER A 143 22.23 4.56 -11.19
CA SER A 143 21.15 3.97 -11.96
C SER A 143 21.56 2.59 -12.47
N LYS A 144 20.59 1.72 -12.71
CA LYS A 144 20.84 0.37 -13.22
C LYS A 144 20.65 0.34 -14.73
N PHE A 145 21.62 -0.28 -15.41
CA PHE A 145 21.59 -0.47 -16.84
C PHE A 145 21.59 -1.97 -17.16
N TYR A 146 20.68 -2.39 -18.04
CA TYR A 146 20.57 -3.78 -18.48
C TYR A 146 20.29 -3.85 -19.98
N GLN A 147 20.76 -4.92 -20.61
CA GLN A 147 20.36 -5.30 -21.96
C GLN A 147 19.37 -6.47 -21.90
N LEU A 148 18.24 -6.36 -22.61
CA LEU A 148 17.17 -7.36 -22.64
C LEU A 148 16.75 -7.68 -24.08
N ASN A 149 16.36 -8.92 -24.32
CA ASN A 149 15.66 -9.28 -25.56
C ASN A 149 14.18 -8.93 -25.43
N PHE A 150 13.73 -7.86 -26.08
CA PHE A 150 12.32 -7.44 -26.06
C PHE A 150 11.42 -8.22 -27.02
N GLU A 151 11.99 -8.98 -27.97
CA GLU A 151 11.20 -9.86 -28.85
C GLU A 151 10.55 -11.00 -28.04
N ASP A 152 11.24 -11.44 -26.99
CA ASP A 152 10.67 -12.25 -25.90
C ASP A 152 10.11 -11.33 -24.80
N ASN A 153 8.93 -10.78 -25.07
CA ASN A 153 8.26 -9.87 -24.14
C ASN A 153 7.87 -10.53 -22.80
N VAL A 154 7.75 -11.86 -22.74
CA VAL A 154 7.47 -12.60 -21.49
C VAL A 154 8.69 -12.55 -20.58
N GLU A 155 9.87 -12.90 -21.10
CA GLU A 155 11.12 -12.85 -20.35
C GLU A 155 11.49 -11.40 -20.00
N ALA A 156 11.31 -10.45 -20.92
CA ALA A 156 11.55 -9.03 -20.64
C ALA A 156 10.65 -8.52 -19.49
N ALA A 157 9.35 -8.83 -19.53
CA ALA A 157 8.42 -8.50 -18.44
C ALA A 157 8.83 -9.13 -17.12
N ARG A 158 9.25 -10.41 -17.13
CA ARG A 158 9.72 -11.12 -15.94
C ARG A 158 10.96 -10.45 -15.34
N ARG A 159 11.94 -10.08 -16.16
CA ARG A 159 13.18 -9.41 -15.74
C ARG A 159 12.90 -8.04 -15.13
N ILE A 160 12.09 -7.22 -15.80
CA ILE A 160 11.76 -5.88 -15.30
C ILE A 160 10.91 -5.97 -14.03
N ASN A 161 9.92 -6.85 -13.97
CA ASN A 161 9.14 -7.09 -12.77
C ASN A 161 10.00 -7.57 -11.59
N SER A 162 10.97 -8.46 -11.84
CA SER A 162 11.92 -8.92 -10.81
C SER A 162 12.77 -7.78 -10.28
N TRP A 163 13.24 -6.89 -11.17
CA TRP A 163 13.99 -5.70 -10.77
C TRP A 163 13.12 -4.77 -9.91
N VAL A 164 11.92 -4.40 -10.37
CA VAL A 164 10.98 -3.55 -9.61
C VAL A 164 10.61 -4.17 -8.26
N ASN A 165 10.31 -5.46 -8.22
CA ASN A 165 9.98 -6.17 -6.98
C ASN A 165 11.14 -6.13 -5.97
N THR A 166 12.37 -6.23 -6.45
CA THR A 166 13.58 -6.12 -5.62
C THR A 166 13.76 -4.70 -5.11
N GLU A 167 13.67 -3.71 -6.00
CA GLU A 167 13.88 -2.30 -5.63
C GLU A 167 12.84 -1.80 -4.64
N THR A 168 11.60 -2.27 -4.78
CA THR A 168 10.46 -1.97 -3.89
C THR A 168 10.32 -2.92 -2.70
N LYS A 169 11.25 -3.86 -2.49
CA LYS A 169 11.20 -4.84 -1.40
C LYS A 169 9.85 -5.60 -1.32
N GLY A 170 9.25 -5.93 -2.45
CA GLY A 170 8.00 -6.69 -2.52
C GLY A 170 6.72 -5.86 -2.64
N LEU A 171 6.80 -4.53 -2.60
CA LEU A 171 5.60 -3.68 -2.59
C LEU A 171 4.92 -3.59 -3.95
N ILE A 172 5.70 -3.64 -5.04
CA ILE A 172 5.22 -3.71 -6.42
C ILE A 172 5.77 -5.01 -7.04
N PRO A 173 5.08 -6.15 -6.87
CA PRO A 173 5.58 -7.44 -7.35
C PRO A 173 5.51 -7.58 -8.88
N GLN A 174 4.58 -6.88 -9.53
CA GLN A 174 4.39 -6.92 -10.98
C GLN A 174 4.04 -5.52 -11.49
N LEU A 175 4.97 -4.87 -12.18
CA LEU A 175 4.76 -3.63 -12.92
C LEU A 175 4.00 -3.87 -14.24
N PHE A 176 4.35 -4.93 -14.94
CA PHE A 176 3.65 -5.41 -16.15
C PHE A 176 2.82 -6.62 -15.77
N GLN A 177 1.50 -6.50 -15.85
CA GLN A 177 0.57 -7.59 -15.56
C GLN A 177 0.34 -8.45 -16.81
N ASN A 178 0.42 -7.84 -17.98
CA ASN A 178 0.37 -8.52 -19.27
C ASN A 178 1.66 -8.24 -20.06
N PRO A 179 2.41 -9.27 -20.50
CA PRO A 179 3.59 -9.10 -21.35
C PRO A 179 3.33 -8.29 -22.64
N ALA A 180 2.09 -8.26 -23.14
CA ALA A 180 1.70 -7.44 -24.29
C ALA A 180 1.82 -5.92 -24.03
N GLU A 181 1.93 -5.48 -22.78
CA GLU A 181 2.24 -4.09 -22.41
C GLU A 181 3.68 -3.69 -22.79
N ILE A 182 4.55 -4.65 -23.12
CA ILE A 182 5.89 -4.41 -23.65
C ILE A 182 5.85 -4.71 -25.16
N PRO A 183 5.87 -3.69 -26.02
CA PRO A 183 5.97 -3.89 -27.46
C PRO A 183 7.24 -4.65 -27.83
N ARG A 184 7.15 -5.61 -28.74
CA ARG A 184 8.32 -6.42 -29.17
C ARG A 184 9.40 -5.60 -29.88
N ASP A 185 9.02 -4.45 -30.44
CA ASP A 185 9.95 -3.51 -31.04
C ASP A 185 10.55 -2.52 -30.03
N THR A 186 10.37 -2.74 -28.72
CA THR A 186 11.00 -1.93 -27.67
C THR A 186 12.52 -1.83 -27.87
N ARG A 187 13.02 -0.59 -27.91
CA ARG A 187 14.44 -0.29 -28.05
C ARG A 187 15.04 0.15 -26.73
N VAL A 188 14.38 1.09 -26.07
CA VAL A 188 14.75 1.56 -24.74
C VAL A 188 13.50 1.59 -23.88
N ALA A 189 13.55 0.86 -22.78
CA ALA A 189 12.57 0.94 -21.71
C ALA A 189 13.18 1.64 -20.49
N LEU A 190 12.45 2.62 -19.94
CA LEU A 190 12.84 3.34 -18.74
C LEU A 190 11.83 3.07 -17.64
N VAL A 191 12.32 2.72 -16.46
CA VAL A 191 11.48 2.49 -15.29
C VAL A 191 12.06 3.23 -14.11
N ASN A 192 11.28 4.13 -13.51
CA ASN A 192 11.67 4.82 -12.29
C ASN A 192 10.81 4.37 -11.10
N VAL A 193 11.48 4.14 -9.98
CA VAL A 193 10.91 3.67 -8.72
C VAL A 193 11.39 4.58 -7.61
N LEU A 194 10.48 5.11 -6.79
CA LEU A 194 10.82 5.80 -5.56
C LEU A 194 9.94 5.25 -4.43
N THR A 195 10.57 4.81 -3.34
CA THR A 195 9.86 4.38 -2.13
C THR A 195 10.08 5.38 -1.03
N PHE A 196 9.02 5.72 -0.30
CA PHE A 196 9.08 6.52 0.92
C PHE A 196 8.66 5.68 2.10
N LYS A 197 9.42 5.78 3.19
CA LYS A 197 9.12 5.08 4.42
C LYS A 197 9.46 5.95 5.62
N ASP A 198 8.46 6.29 6.43
CA ASP A 198 8.72 6.81 7.77
C ASP A 198 7.51 6.61 8.69
N MET A 199 7.76 6.67 9.99
CA MET A 199 6.76 6.67 11.05
C MET A 199 6.15 8.06 11.21
N TRP A 200 4.88 8.13 11.59
CA TRP A 200 4.32 9.37 12.11
C TRP A 200 5.11 9.84 13.33
N GLN A 201 5.29 11.16 13.48
CA GLN A 201 5.88 11.72 14.70
C GLN A 201 5.06 11.31 15.94
N ARG A 202 3.72 11.37 15.80
CA ARG A 202 2.76 10.78 16.73
C ARG A 202 1.87 9.79 16.00
N MET A 203 2.01 8.50 16.31
CA MET A 203 1.26 7.42 15.64
C MET A 203 -0.23 7.46 15.97
N PHE A 204 -1.05 7.00 15.04
CA PHE A 204 -2.43 6.62 15.36
C PHE A 204 -2.41 5.36 16.23
N LEU A 205 -3.36 5.24 17.14
CA LEU A 205 -3.50 4.02 17.92
C LEU A 205 -4.37 3.02 17.14
N PRO A 206 -3.90 1.78 16.87
CA PRO A 206 -4.70 0.79 16.17
C PRO A 206 -6.05 0.50 16.84
N VAL A 207 -6.13 0.60 18.17
CA VAL A 207 -7.37 0.45 18.94
C VAL A 207 -8.40 1.56 18.70
N GLN A 208 -7.99 2.71 18.16
CA GLN A 208 -8.86 3.82 17.76
C GLN A 208 -9.24 3.77 16.27
N THR A 209 -8.78 2.74 15.54
CA THR A 209 -9.15 2.57 14.13
C THR A 209 -10.48 1.82 14.05
N THR A 210 -11.51 2.49 13.53
CA THR A 210 -12.87 1.97 13.39
C THR A 210 -13.30 1.90 11.94
N VAL A 211 -14.26 1.04 11.62
CA VAL A 211 -14.84 1.02 10.27
C VAL A 211 -15.82 2.19 10.15
N GLU A 212 -15.60 3.06 9.16
CA GLU A 212 -16.45 4.23 8.90
C GLU A 212 -16.77 4.39 7.41
N GLY A 213 -17.86 5.11 7.11
CA GLY A 213 -18.30 5.36 5.74
C GLY A 213 -17.46 6.43 5.04
N PHE A 214 -17.01 6.12 3.83
CA PHE A 214 -16.33 7.02 2.90
C PHE A 214 -17.22 7.27 1.68
N THR A 215 -17.47 8.53 1.36
CA THR A 215 -18.31 8.97 0.24
C THR A 215 -17.47 9.17 -1.01
N MET A 216 -17.72 8.38 -2.04
CA MET A 216 -17.09 8.49 -3.36
C MET A 216 -17.65 9.67 -4.16
N VAL A 217 -16.94 10.08 -5.21
CA VAL A 217 -17.39 11.16 -6.12
C VAL A 217 -18.77 10.89 -6.73
N ASN A 218 -19.09 9.62 -7.02
CA ASN A 218 -20.40 9.22 -7.54
C ASN A 218 -21.50 9.11 -6.46
N GLY A 219 -21.26 9.63 -5.26
CA GLY A 219 -22.18 9.58 -4.11
C GLY A 219 -22.25 8.23 -3.40
N ARG A 220 -21.65 7.15 -3.93
CA ARG A 220 -21.65 5.84 -3.28
C ARG A 220 -20.84 5.89 -1.99
N ARG A 221 -21.39 5.32 -0.92
CA ARG A 221 -20.66 5.11 0.33
C ARG A 221 -20.02 3.72 0.37
N ILE A 222 -18.78 3.66 0.84
CA ILE A 222 -18.08 2.41 1.13
C ILE A 222 -17.52 2.44 2.55
N ASP A 223 -17.37 1.27 3.16
CA ASP A 223 -16.74 1.16 4.47
C ASP A 223 -15.22 1.07 4.35
N VAL A 224 -14.52 1.87 5.14
CA VAL A 224 -13.06 1.91 5.20
C VAL A 224 -12.57 1.86 6.65
N PRO A 225 -11.40 1.25 6.93
CA PRO A 225 -10.74 1.42 8.21
C PRO A 225 -10.29 2.88 8.35
N MET A 226 -10.89 3.60 9.30
CA MET A 226 -10.65 5.01 9.58
C MET A 226 -9.81 5.14 10.84
N MET A 227 -8.58 5.61 10.68
CA MET A 227 -7.67 5.87 11.79
C MET A 227 -8.05 7.20 12.42
N SER A 228 -7.99 7.29 13.75
CA SER A 228 -8.43 8.49 14.49
C SER A 228 -7.36 8.94 15.49
N ILE A 229 -7.14 10.25 15.57
CA ILE A 229 -6.32 10.89 16.60
C ILE A 229 -6.82 12.31 16.87
N THR A 230 -6.63 12.79 18.09
CA THR A 230 -6.79 14.22 18.42
C THR A 230 -5.43 14.76 18.87
N GLU A 231 -4.93 15.76 18.15
CA GLU A 231 -3.62 16.36 18.39
C GLU A 231 -3.56 17.78 17.83
N GLU A 232 -2.57 18.56 18.26
CA GLU A 232 -2.28 19.86 17.65
C GLU A 232 -1.62 19.63 16.28
N LEU A 233 -2.23 20.18 15.22
CA LEU A 233 -1.74 20.09 13.85
C LEU A 233 -1.82 21.45 13.16
N PRO A 234 -0.86 21.78 12.28
CA PRO A 234 -1.00 22.88 11.35
C PRO A 234 -2.24 22.67 10.47
N TYR A 235 -3.13 23.66 10.51
CA TYR A 235 -4.42 23.66 9.82
C TYR A 235 -4.61 24.96 9.04
N LEU A 236 -5.25 24.84 7.88
CA LEU A 236 -5.70 25.97 7.07
C LEU A 236 -7.12 25.69 6.57
N TYR A 237 -7.98 26.69 6.67
CA TYR A 237 -9.27 26.76 5.99
C TYR A 237 -9.29 28.01 5.14
N ASP A 238 -9.47 27.86 3.84
CA ASP A 238 -9.56 28.99 2.91
C ASP A 238 -10.76 28.78 1.98
N ALA A 239 -11.86 29.46 2.30
CA ALA A 239 -13.08 29.41 1.52
C ALA A 239 -12.92 30.04 0.13
N SER A 240 -12.03 31.02 -0.03
CA SER A 240 -11.79 31.67 -1.33
C SER A 240 -11.08 30.75 -2.31
N LEU A 241 -10.23 29.86 -1.79
CA LEU A 241 -9.55 28.81 -2.54
C LEU A 241 -10.35 27.50 -2.58
N GLY A 242 -11.46 27.40 -1.84
CA GLY A 242 -12.31 26.23 -1.75
C GLY A 242 -11.63 25.02 -1.06
N ILE A 243 -10.65 25.24 -0.19
CA ILE A 243 -9.86 24.15 0.42
C ILE A 243 -9.80 24.22 1.95
N ALA A 244 -9.72 23.04 2.56
CA ALA A 244 -9.27 22.84 3.92
C ALA A 244 -8.05 21.90 3.91
N MET A 245 -7.03 22.22 4.70
CA MET A 245 -5.75 21.53 4.66
C MET A 245 -5.24 21.26 6.08
N VAL A 246 -4.78 20.03 6.32
CA VAL A 246 -4.08 19.66 7.56
C VAL A 246 -2.72 19.06 7.20
N ARG A 247 -1.72 19.29 8.05
CA ARG A 247 -0.36 18.76 7.87
C ARG A 247 0.06 17.99 9.11
N LYS A 248 0.53 16.75 8.91
CA LYS A 248 1.00 15.87 9.99
C LYS A 248 2.45 15.48 9.76
N PHE A 249 3.31 15.65 10.75
CA PHE A 249 4.75 15.40 10.61
C PHE A 249 5.13 13.93 10.74
N PHE A 250 6.18 13.55 10.02
CA PHE A 250 6.87 12.28 10.21
C PHE A 250 7.95 12.39 11.28
N LYS A 251 8.41 11.25 11.80
CA LYS A 251 9.36 11.16 12.91
C LYS A 251 10.74 11.73 12.57
N ASN A 252 11.16 11.68 11.31
CA ASN A 252 12.42 12.29 10.86
C ASN A 252 12.44 13.82 10.97
N GLY A 253 11.27 14.48 11.01
CA GLY A 253 11.14 15.94 11.15
C GLY A 253 11.30 16.77 9.86
N ARG A 254 11.95 16.25 8.81
CA ARG A 254 12.06 16.91 7.49
C ARG A 254 10.83 16.73 6.60
N TYR A 255 10.14 15.59 6.70
CA TYR A 255 8.98 15.31 5.87
C TYR A 255 7.68 15.48 6.63
N SER A 256 6.64 15.93 5.92
CA SER A 256 5.28 15.98 6.42
C SER A 256 4.28 15.41 5.42
N PHE A 257 3.13 15.02 5.93
CA PHE A 257 2.01 14.52 5.16
C PHE A 257 0.90 15.56 5.16
N VAL A 258 0.69 16.17 4.01
CA VAL A 258 -0.33 17.19 3.79
C VAL A 258 -1.57 16.51 3.22
N VAL A 259 -2.73 16.79 3.82
CA VAL A 259 -4.03 16.36 3.32
C VAL A 259 -4.85 17.59 3.00
N VAL A 260 -5.35 17.65 1.77
CA VAL A 260 -6.22 18.72 1.28
C VAL A 260 -7.57 18.12 0.95
N MET A 261 -8.63 18.76 1.45
CA MET A 261 -10.02 18.43 1.17
C MET A 261 -10.71 19.67 0.60
N PRO A 262 -11.76 19.50 -0.23
CA PRO A 262 -12.53 20.65 -0.64
C PRO A 262 -13.43 21.10 0.51
N THR A 263 -13.70 22.40 0.61
CA THR A 263 -14.68 22.93 1.58
C THR A 263 -16.11 22.55 1.19
N ASP A 264 -16.39 22.49 -0.11
CA ASP A 264 -17.61 21.93 -0.69
C ASP A 264 -17.29 20.61 -1.40
N LYS A 265 -17.96 19.52 -1.00
CA LYS A 265 -17.74 18.18 -1.57
C LYS A 265 -18.10 18.07 -3.06
N THR A 266 -18.80 19.05 -3.62
CA THR A 266 -19.18 19.11 -5.04
C THR A 266 -18.17 19.86 -5.89
N ASP A 267 -17.32 20.71 -5.30
CA ASP A 267 -16.30 21.49 -6.00
C ASP A 267 -14.90 20.96 -5.71
N MET A 268 -14.26 20.38 -6.73
CA MET A 268 -12.91 19.82 -6.63
C MET A 268 -11.83 20.80 -7.11
N THR A 269 -12.23 21.98 -7.63
CA THR A 269 -11.34 22.90 -8.35
C THR A 269 -10.17 23.37 -7.48
N GLY A 270 -10.45 23.72 -6.23
CA GLY A 270 -9.42 24.14 -5.28
C GLY A 270 -8.36 23.06 -5.04
N MET A 271 -8.79 21.82 -4.80
CA MET A 271 -7.86 20.70 -4.63
C MET A 271 -7.07 20.39 -5.90
N GLU A 272 -7.72 20.43 -7.07
CA GLU A 272 -7.07 20.20 -8.35
C GLU A 272 -6.02 21.27 -8.63
N SER A 273 -6.28 22.51 -8.23
CA SER A 273 -5.32 23.63 -8.31
C SER A 273 -4.12 23.45 -7.39
N VAL A 274 -4.29 22.85 -6.20
CA VAL A 274 -3.15 22.45 -5.36
C VAL A 274 -2.35 21.33 -6.03
N LEU A 275 -3.04 20.33 -6.58
CA LEU A 275 -2.39 19.16 -7.19
C LEU A 275 -1.61 19.51 -8.46
N SER A 276 -2.15 20.40 -9.31
CA SER A 276 -1.50 20.90 -10.53
C SER A 276 -0.33 21.85 -10.24
N GLY A 277 -0.21 22.31 -8.99
CA GLY A 277 0.75 23.34 -8.60
C GLY A 277 0.35 24.77 -9.03
N SER A 278 -0.88 24.97 -9.51
CA SER A 278 -1.46 26.30 -9.75
C SER A 278 -1.53 27.10 -8.44
N TYR A 279 -1.95 26.45 -7.35
CA TYR A 279 -1.79 26.98 -6.00
C TYR A 279 -0.42 26.59 -5.45
N ARG A 280 0.34 27.59 -5.03
CA ARG A 280 1.71 27.41 -4.51
C ARG A 280 1.65 26.74 -3.15
N LEU A 281 1.90 25.43 -3.11
CA LEU A 281 1.84 24.63 -1.89
C LEU A 281 2.69 25.21 -0.75
N GLY A 282 3.91 25.70 -1.02
CA GLY A 282 4.75 26.32 0.01
C GLY A 282 4.10 27.54 0.67
N VAL A 283 3.37 28.36 -0.09
CA VAL A 283 2.62 29.51 0.45
C VAL A 283 1.44 29.04 1.30
N LEU A 284 0.73 27.99 0.87
CA LEU A 284 -0.37 27.42 1.65
C LEU A 284 0.13 26.83 2.97
N VAL A 285 1.28 26.17 2.95
CA VAL A 285 1.94 25.58 4.13
C VAL A 285 2.33 26.67 5.13
N GLU A 286 2.86 27.81 4.66
CA GLU A 286 3.25 28.95 5.50
C GLU A 286 2.05 29.68 6.13
N LYS A 287 0.85 29.57 5.55
CA LYS A 287 -0.40 30.15 6.08
C LYS A 287 -1.09 29.28 7.12
N GLN A 288 -0.61 28.07 7.39
CA GLN A 288 -1.24 27.20 8.38
C GLN A 288 -1.00 27.72 9.80
N GLU A 289 -2.00 27.52 10.66
CA GLU A 289 -1.88 27.80 12.09
C GLU A 289 -2.12 26.51 12.87
N ASP A 290 -1.40 26.34 13.98
CA ASP A 290 -1.62 25.20 14.85
C ASP A 290 -3.01 25.30 15.49
N ARG A 291 -3.74 24.18 15.43
CA ARG A 291 -5.07 23.99 16.00
C ARG A 291 -5.19 22.61 16.61
N LEU A 292 -6.02 22.46 17.63
CA LEU A 292 -6.34 21.14 18.16
C LEU A 292 -7.35 20.44 17.23
N VAL A 293 -6.86 19.49 16.43
CA VAL A 293 -7.66 18.85 15.37
C VAL A 293 -8.06 17.43 15.79
N SER A 294 -9.36 17.11 15.70
CA SER A 294 -9.81 15.72 15.55
C SER A 294 -9.56 15.27 14.12
N PHE A 295 -8.45 14.57 13.92
CA PHE A 295 -8.02 14.11 12.62
C PHE A 295 -8.41 12.65 12.40
N LYS A 296 -9.20 12.41 11.34
CA LYS A 296 -9.51 11.05 10.87
C LYS A 296 -9.00 10.84 9.46
N LEU A 297 -8.24 9.79 9.25
CA LEU A 297 -7.62 9.46 7.97
C LEU A 297 -7.88 7.98 7.63
N PRO A 298 -8.36 7.64 6.42
CA PRO A 298 -8.51 6.25 6.04
C PRO A 298 -7.14 5.59 5.95
N LYS A 299 -7.06 4.33 6.36
CA LYS A 299 -5.89 3.48 6.10
C LYS A 299 -5.97 2.95 4.67
N PHE A 300 -4.89 3.10 3.90
CA PHE A 300 -4.87 2.71 2.50
C PHE A 300 -3.50 2.31 1.98
N LYS A 301 -3.48 1.64 0.84
CA LYS A 301 -2.32 1.63 -0.05
C LYS A 301 -2.77 2.01 -1.45
N LEU A 302 -1.90 2.76 -2.10
CA LEU A 302 -2.06 3.22 -3.46
C LEU A 302 -0.88 2.70 -4.27
N GLU A 303 -1.18 2.00 -5.34
CA GLU A 303 -0.22 1.53 -6.33
C GLU A 303 -0.59 2.21 -7.64
N SER A 304 0.39 2.88 -8.26
CA SER A 304 0.17 3.57 -9.53
C SER A 304 1.29 3.21 -10.49
N THR A 305 0.88 2.81 -11.69
CA THR A 305 1.76 2.49 -12.81
C THR A 305 1.19 3.12 -14.05
N PHE A 306 1.90 4.08 -14.64
CA PHE A 306 1.43 4.79 -15.83
C PHE A 306 2.60 5.16 -16.73
N SER A 307 2.27 5.36 -18.01
CA SER A 307 3.22 5.86 -19.00
C SER A 307 3.46 7.35 -18.79
N LEU A 308 4.72 7.77 -18.83
CA LEU A 308 5.12 9.18 -18.73
C LEU A 308 5.26 9.86 -20.09
N ILE A 309 5.18 9.11 -21.19
CA ILE A 309 5.52 9.59 -22.54
C ILE A 309 4.65 10.80 -22.90
N GLY A 310 3.32 10.67 -22.88
CA GLY A 310 2.41 11.74 -23.29
C GLY A 310 2.61 13.03 -22.48
N SER A 311 2.74 12.92 -21.15
CA SER A 311 2.97 14.10 -20.30
C SER A 311 4.32 14.77 -20.59
N LEU A 312 5.38 14.00 -20.85
CA LEU A 312 6.69 14.55 -21.19
C LEU A 312 6.74 15.16 -22.61
N GLU A 313 5.98 14.61 -23.57
CA GLU A 313 5.78 15.20 -24.89
C GLU A 313 5.08 16.57 -24.81
N SER A 314 4.07 16.69 -23.95
CA SER A 314 3.38 17.96 -23.64
C SER A 314 4.31 18.97 -22.95
N MET A 315 5.31 18.48 -22.20
CA MET A 315 6.37 19.32 -21.61
C MET A 315 7.50 19.68 -22.58
N GLY A 316 7.44 19.24 -23.84
CA GLY A 316 8.38 19.59 -24.90
C GLY A 316 9.40 18.52 -25.27
N ILE A 317 9.45 17.38 -24.56
CA ILE A 317 10.35 16.27 -24.89
C ILE A 317 9.66 15.36 -25.90
N ARG A 318 9.87 15.61 -27.20
CA ARG A 318 9.17 14.90 -28.27
C ARG A 318 10.09 13.95 -29.02
N ARG A 319 11.29 14.41 -29.37
CA ARG A 319 12.22 13.64 -30.21
C ARG A 319 12.63 12.33 -29.55
N LEU A 320 12.79 12.35 -28.22
CA LEU A 320 13.18 11.18 -27.42
C LEU A 320 12.25 9.97 -27.66
N PHE A 321 10.96 10.22 -27.88
CA PHE A 321 9.94 9.19 -28.04
C PHE A 321 9.60 8.87 -29.51
N GLN A 322 10.16 9.64 -30.44
CA GLN A 322 9.87 9.51 -31.87
C GLN A 322 10.93 8.67 -32.59
N LYS A 323 10.48 7.57 -33.19
CA LYS A 323 11.31 6.68 -34.00
C LYS A 323 12.00 7.47 -35.12
N GLY A 324 13.33 7.37 -35.18
CA GLY A 324 14.16 8.01 -36.21
C GLY A 324 14.51 9.48 -35.96
N MET A 325 13.92 10.12 -34.94
CA MET A 325 14.22 11.51 -34.56
C MET A 325 15.13 11.62 -33.33
N ALA A 326 15.00 10.68 -32.38
CA ALA A 326 15.83 10.61 -31.19
C ALA A 326 17.31 10.45 -31.58
N ASP A 327 18.14 11.31 -31.00
CA ASP A 327 19.59 11.19 -31.04
C ASP A 327 20.06 10.67 -29.68
N MET A 328 20.23 9.35 -29.62
CA MET A 328 20.76 8.62 -28.47
C MET A 328 22.11 7.95 -28.82
N THR A 329 22.86 8.56 -29.74
CA THR A 329 24.19 8.08 -30.17
C THR A 329 25.24 8.12 -29.05
N GLY A 330 24.92 8.71 -27.90
CA GLY A 330 25.70 8.59 -26.68
C GLY A 330 25.63 7.20 -26.02
N ILE A 331 24.63 6.39 -26.37
CA ILE A 331 24.52 5.00 -25.88
C ILE A 331 25.19 4.05 -26.87
N THR A 332 24.82 4.13 -28.15
CA THR A 332 25.38 3.31 -29.22
C THR A 332 25.14 3.97 -30.58
N ASN A 333 26.02 3.72 -31.54
CA ASN A 333 25.86 4.15 -32.93
C ASN A 333 25.27 3.03 -33.82
N ALA A 334 25.07 1.82 -33.29
CA ALA A 334 24.65 0.66 -34.07
C ALA A 334 23.19 0.74 -34.56
N GLU A 335 22.32 1.47 -33.85
CA GLU A 335 20.93 1.69 -34.24
C GLU A 335 20.48 3.10 -33.82
N LYS A 336 19.56 3.69 -34.58
CA LYS A 336 18.82 4.88 -34.14
C LYS A 336 17.83 4.52 -33.04
N LEU A 337 18.31 4.52 -31.80
CA LEU A 337 17.49 4.25 -30.61
C LEU A 337 16.48 5.37 -30.36
N TYR A 338 15.37 5.02 -29.71
CA TYR A 338 14.37 5.93 -29.17
C TYR A 338 13.72 5.26 -27.95
N VAL A 339 13.12 6.05 -27.07
CA VAL A 339 12.40 5.53 -25.89
C VAL A 339 10.97 5.26 -26.29
N ASN A 340 10.56 4.00 -26.32
CA ASN A 340 9.18 3.61 -26.61
C ASN A 340 8.45 2.94 -25.43
N LEU A 341 9.12 2.85 -24.29
CA LEU A 341 8.50 2.43 -23.05
C LEU A 341 9.07 3.24 -21.89
N MET A 342 8.22 4.00 -21.19
CA MET A 342 8.63 4.74 -20.00
C MET A 342 7.53 4.67 -18.96
N LYS A 343 7.80 4.01 -17.82
CA LYS A 343 6.82 3.84 -16.74
C LYS A 343 7.34 4.33 -15.41
N GLN A 344 6.47 4.99 -14.65
CA GLN A 344 6.68 5.25 -13.23
C GLN A 344 5.93 4.24 -12.38
N ALA A 345 6.64 3.64 -11.43
CA ALA A 345 6.09 2.68 -10.48
C ALA A 345 6.17 3.27 -9.07
N ASN A 346 5.02 3.72 -8.56
CA ASN A 346 4.91 4.32 -7.24
C ASN A 346 4.01 3.48 -6.34
N VAL A 347 4.37 3.43 -5.07
CA VAL A 347 3.56 2.84 -4.02
C VAL A 347 3.55 3.77 -2.81
N LEU A 348 2.37 3.94 -2.23
CA LEU A 348 2.18 4.70 -1.01
C LEU A 348 1.27 3.88 -0.09
N LYS A 349 1.82 3.29 0.96
CA LYS A 349 1.06 2.55 1.98
C LYS A 349 0.99 3.35 3.27
N VAL A 350 -0.19 3.87 3.59
CA VAL A 350 -0.47 4.65 4.80
C VAL A 350 -1.21 3.77 5.82
N ASP A 351 -0.67 3.68 7.03
CA ASP A 351 -1.29 3.00 8.16
C ASP A 351 -1.05 3.75 9.49
N GLU A 352 -1.42 3.11 10.60
CA GLU A 352 -1.43 3.74 11.93
C GLU A 352 -0.02 4.09 12.41
N ALA A 353 1.00 3.36 11.92
CA ALA A 353 2.40 3.58 12.27
C ALA A 353 3.04 4.68 11.43
N GLY A 354 2.65 4.80 10.15
CA GLY A 354 3.28 5.74 9.22
C GLY A 354 3.01 5.43 7.76
N VAL A 355 3.94 5.84 6.91
CA VAL A 355 4.02 5.39 5.52
C VAL A 355 5.03 4.25 5.43
N GLU A 356 4.59 3.08 4.99
CA GLU A 356 5.38 1.85 4.89
C GLU A 356 6.09 1.43 6.19
N ALA A 357 5.77 2.07 7.31
CA ALA A 357 6.30 1.77 8.62
C ALA A 357 5.65 0.47 9.14
N ALA A 358 6.49 -0.48 9.53
CA ALA A 358 6.05 -1.60 10.34
C ALA A 358 6.54 -1.31 11.78
N SER A 359 5.62 -1.35 12.74
CA SER A 359 5.91 -1.05 14.14
C SER A 359 5.40 -2.18 15.02
N ALA A 360 6.18 -2.50 16.06
CA ALA A 360 5.76 -3.33 17.17
C ALA A 360 4.69 -2.60 17.99
N VAL A 361 3.70 -3.33 18.51
CA VAL A 361 2.67 -2.76 19.37
C VAL A 361 3.33 -2.22 20.64
N VAL A 362 3.50 -0.91 20.74
CA VAL A 362 3.88 -0.24 21.97
C VAL A 362 2.59 0.09 22.72
N GLY A 363 2.47 -0.40 23.96
CA GLY A 363 1.36 -0.04 24.84
C GLY A 363 1.44 1.44 25.17
N LEU A 364 0.65 2.25 24.47
CA LEU A 364 0.50 3.68 24.75
C LEU A 364 -0.77 3.90 25.57
N ALA A 365 -0.64 4.60 26.70
CA ALA A 365 -1.77 5.02 27.50
C ALA A 365 -2.64 6.00 26.70
N VAL A 366 -3.95 5.77 26.68
CA VAL A 366 -4.93 6.70 26.10
C VAL A 366 -5.30 7.70 27.20
N PRO A 367 -5.06 9.01 27.03
CA PRO A 367 -5.55 10.00 27.97
C PRO A 367 -7.08 9.94 28.04
N MET A 368 -7.64 9.84 29.25
CA MET A 368 -9.08 9.74 29.49
C MET A 368 -9.79 11.10 29.62
N SER A 369 -9.10 12.22 29.35
CA SER A 369 -9.71 13.55 29.44
C SER A 369 -10.43 13.93 28.14
N LEU A 370 -11.64 14.49 28.30
CA LEU A 370 -12.44 15.10 27.23
C LEU A 370 -11.82 16.44 26.81
N VAL A 371 -10.71 16.41 26.06
CA VAL A 371 -10.23 17.60 25.37
C VAL A 371 -11.12 17.82 24.15
N ARG A 372 -11.86 18.92 24.12
CA ARG A 372 -12.74 19.25 22.99
C ARG A 372 -11.88 19.75 21.83
N PRO A 373 -11.90 19.09 20.65
CA PRO A 373 -11.16 19.57 19.49
C PRO A 373 -11.74 20.90 18.98
N GLU A 374 -10.88 21.78 18.49
CA GLU A 374 -11.26 23.03 17.84
C GLU A 374 -11.76 22.79 16.41
N VAL A 375 -11.17 21.80 15.74
CA VAL A 375 -11.44 21.49 14.33
C VAL A 375 -11.73 20.00 14.16
N MET A 376 -12.76 19.69 13.38
CA MET A 376 -13.09 18.32 12.97
C MET A 376 -12.63 18.11 11.52
N PHE A 377 -11.49 17.47 11.31
CA PHE A 377 -10.95 17.20 9.98
C PHE A 377 -11.04 15.70 9.66
N HIS A 378 -12.18 15.29 9.10
CA HIS A 378 -12.48 13.88 8.85
C HIS A 378 -12.42 13.57 7.35
N VAL A 379 -11.42 12.80 6.95
CA VAL A 379 -11.14 12.47 5.55
C VAL A 379 -12.05 11.34 5.06
N ASN A 380 -13.35 11.64 4.93
CA ASN A 380 -14.41 10.69 4.56
C ASN A 380 -14.96 10.91 3.14
N SER A 381 -14.25 11.65 2.31
CA SER A 381 -14.55 11.86 0.89
C SER A 381 -13.25 12.07 0.12
N THR A 382 -13.33 12.26 -1.20
CA THR A 382 -12.17 12.54 -2.07
C THR A 382 -11.25 13.59 -1.47
N PHE A 383 -9.95 13.32 -1.52
CA PHE A 383 -8.91 14.19 -1.00
C PHE A 383 -7.64 14.12 -1.83
N VAL A 384 -6.82 15.15 -1.72
CA VAL A 384 -5.42 15.15 -2.19
C VAL A 384 -4.52 14.86 -1.00
N CYS A 385 -3.51 14.02 -1.20
CA CYS A 385 -2.45 13.84 -0.20
C CYS A 385 -1.07 14.03 -0.83
N ILE A 386 -0.18 14.66 -0.09
CA ILE A 386 1.15 15.04 -0.54
C ILE A 386 2.15 14.68 0.56
N ILE A 387 3.26 14.03 0.18
CA ILE A 387 4.45 13.99 1.04
C ILE A 387 5.28 15.21 0.66
N TYR A 388 5.43 16.11 1.62
CA TYR A 388 6.09 17.41 1.43
C TYR A 388 7.46 17.39 2.12
N ASP A 389 8.47 17.91 1.42
CA ASP A 389 9.81 18.14 1.97
C ASP A 389 9.87 19.56 2.53
N GLU A 390 10.04 19.69 3.84
CA GLU A 390 10.08 20.97 4.54
C GLU A 390 11.33 21.80 4.23
N GLN A 391 12.43 21.14 3.85
CA GLN A 391 13.68 21.81 3.49
C GLN A 391 13.64 22.30 2.05
N LEU A 392 13.25 21.42 1.11
CA LEU A 392 13.17 21.76 -0.32
C LEU A 392 11.90 22.54 -0.70
N LYS A 393 10.94 22.65 0.23
CA LYS A 393 9.64 23.29 0.05
C LYS A 393 8.86 22.82 -1.18
N MET A 394 8.89 21.51 -1.44
CA MET A 394 8.29 20.92 -2.64
C MET A 394 7.67 19.54 -2.36
N PRO A 395 6.69 19.12 -3.18
CA PRO A 395 6.10 17.79 -3.07
C PRO A 395 7.08 16.70 -3.58
N ILE A 396 7.32 15.68 -2.77
CA ILE A 396 8.02 14.45 -3.16
C ILE A 396 7.03 13.49 -3.83
N PHE A 397 5.87 13.30 -3.20
CA PHE A 397 4.73 12.57 -3.77
C PHE A 397 3.52 13.46 -3.81
N ALA A 398 2.73 13.33 -4.87
CA ALA A 398 1.43 13.95 -4.98
C ALA A 398 0.40 12.91 -5.44
N SER A 399 -0.75 12.88 -4.77
CA SER A 399 -1.79 11.90 -5.03
C SER A 399 -3.18 12.48 -4.91
N ARG A 400 -4.07 12.01 -5.78
CA ARG A 400 -5.52 12.24 -5.72
C ARG A 400 -6.21 10.92 -5.43
N LEU A 401 -6.91 10.86 -4.30
CA LEU A 401 -7.65 9.68 -3.87
C LEU A 401 -9.15 9.92 -4.04
N ARG A 402 -9.73 9.37 -5.12
CA ARG A 402 -11.19 9.31 -5.39
C ARG A 402 -11.82 7.98 -4.92
N CYS A 403 -10.97 7.12 -4.34
CA CYS A 403 -11.26 5.87 -3.66
C CYS A 403 -11.34 4.61 -4.56
N ASN A 404 -10.17 4.17 -5.05
CA ASN A 404 -9.78 2.76 -5.12
C ASN A 404 -8.71 2.46 -4.04
N LEU A 405 -8.97 2.80 -2.76
CA LEU A 405 -8.09 2.43 -1.65
C LEU A 405 -7.97 0.90 -1.65
N LEU A 406 -6.74 0.38 -1.75
CA LEU A 406 -6.42 -1.04 -1.94
C LEU A 406 -7.59 -2.04 -1.94
N ARG A 407 -7.71 -2.75 -3.06
CA ARG A 407 -8.09 -4.17 -3.02
C ARG A 407 -7.02 -4.89 -2.18
N THR A 408 -7.33 -5.26 -0.93
CA THR A 408 -6.66 -6.42 -0.35
C THR A 408 -6.85 -7.57 -1.34
N ARG A 409 -5.79 -8.37 -1.58
CA ARG A 409 -5.75 -9.53 -2.50
C ARG A 409 -6.95 -10.49 -2.39
N VAL A 410 -7.75 -10.34 -1.33
CA VAL A 410 -9.08 -10.90 -1.12
C VAL A 410 -10.12 -10.53 -2.20
N ARG A 411 -9.94 -9.45 -2.99
CA ARG A 411 -10.96 -8.96 -3.95
C ARG A 411 -10.63 -9.02 -5.45
N SER A 412 -9.42 -9.40 -5.87
CA SER A 412 -9.11 -9.57 -7.31
C SER A 412 -9.81 -10.78 -7.96
N ALA A 413 -10.46 -11.64 -7.18
CA ALA A 413 -11.22 -12.78 -7.69
C ALA A 413 -12.65 -12.43 -8.15
N ARG A 414 -13.05 -11.14 -8.19
CA ARG A 414 -14.44 -10.76 -8.49
C ARG A 414 -14.53 -9.47 -9.31
N HIS A 415 -15.41 -9.52 -10.31
CA HIS A 415 -15.85 -8.47 -11.22
C HIS A 415 -15.02 -8.30 -12.49
N GLY A 416 -15.13 -9.30 -13.37
CA GLY A 416 -15.73 -9.01 -14.68
C GLY A 416 -17.26 -9.03 -14.54
N HIS A 417 -17.93 -8.07 -15.18
CA HIS A 417 -19.38 -7.83 -15.28
C HIS A 417 -20.11 -7.14 -14.10
N GLY A 418 -20.48 -5.88 -14.36
CA GLY A 418 -21.83 -5.31 -14.16
C GLY A 418 -22.52 -5.49 -12.81
N GLY A 419 -22.43 -4.47 -11.95
CA GLY A 419 -23.58 -3.69 -11.46
C GLY A 419 -24.79 -4.35 -10.76
N GLN A 420 -24.86 -5.66 -10.56
CA GLN A 420 -25.90 -6.30 -9.75
C GLN A 420 -25.25 -7.10 -8.62
N THR A 421 -25.75 -6.91 -7.40
CA THR A 421 -25.36 -7.75 -6.27
C THR A 421 -25.84 -9.17 -6.55
N ILE A 422 -24.92 -10.03 -6.99
CA ILE A 422 -25.20 -11.45 -7.16
C ILE A 422 -25.59 -12.00 -5.78
N LEU A 423 -26.87 -12.28 -5.60
CA LEU A 423 -27.36 -12.96 -4.41
C LEU A 423 -26.90 -14.41 -4.44
N CYS A 424 -26.74 -14.99 -3.26
CA CYS A 424 -26.38 -16.38 -3.08
C CYS A 424 -27.31 -17.28 -3.87
N ARG A 425 -26.76 -18.07 -4.81
CA ARG A 425 -27.52 -19.05 -5.59
C ARG A 425 -28.22 -20.09 -4.73
N GLY A 426 -27.85 -20.21 -3.46
CA GLY A 426 -28.58 -20.98 -2.46
C GLY A 426 -29.85 -20.33 -1.92
N ASN A 427 -30.33 -19.26 -2.54
CA ASN A 427 -31.55 -18.53 -2.22
C ASN A 427 -31.69 -18.14 -0.73
N CYS A 428 -30.57 -17.84 -0.07
CA CYS A 428 -30.56 -17.48 1.35
C CYS A 428 -30.69 -15.97 1.60
N GLY A 429 -30.91 -15.17 0.55
CA GLY A 429 -31.04 -13.71 0.61
C GLY A 429 -29.76 -12.92 0.91
N GLN A 430 -28.60 -13.58 1.05
CA GLN A 430 -27.31 -12.91 1.31
C GLN A 430 -26.52 -12.70 0.01
N PRO A 431 -25.64 -11.69 -0.09
CA PRO A 431 -24.72 -11.56 -1.22
C PRO A 431 -23.82 -12.79 -1.37
N GLU A 432 -23.75 -13.36 -2.58
CA GLU A 432 -22.92 -14.54 -2.84
C GLU A 432 -21.45 -14.16 -2.64
N SER A 433 -20.87 -14.60 -1.53
CA SER A 433 -19.45 -14.40 -1.25
C SER A 433 -18.73 -15.64 -0.78
N LEU A 434 -17.42 -15.74 -1.04
CA LEU A 434 -16.63 -16.86 -0.54
C LEU A 434 -16.70 -16.90 0.99
N VAL A 435 -16.69 -15.74 1.63
CA VAL A 435 -16.92 -15.61 3.08
C VAL A 435 -18.30 -16.15 3.45
N HIS A 436 -19.35 -15.70 2.79
CA HIS A 436 -20.71 -16.22 3.02
C HIS A 436 -20.78 -17.75 2.83
N ILE A 437 -20.35 -18.26 1.69
CA ILE A 437 -20.34 -19.69 1.33
C ILE A 437 -19.56 -20.51 2.36
N LEU A 438 -18.38 -20.05 2.77
CA LEU A 438 -17.49 -20.83 3.63
C LEU A 438 -17.75 -20.66 5.12
N GLN A 439 -18.59 -19.70 5.54
CA GLN A 439 -18.76 -19.35 6.95
C GLN A 439 -20.22 -19.37 7.43
N SER A 440 -21.19 -19.00 6.60
CA SER A 440 -22.57 -18.77 7.07
C SER A 440 -23.71 -19.24 6.15
N CYS A 441 -23.45 -19.67 4.91
CA CYS A 441 -24.48 -20.16 4.00
C CYS A 441 -25.21 -21.40 4.54
N TRP A 442 -26.54 -21.48 4.46
CA TRP A 442 -27.25 -22.64 4.98
C TRP A 442 -26.98 -23.92 4.16
N ILE A 443 -26.82 -23.81 2.83
CA ILE A 443 -26.51 -24.95 1.94
C ILE A 443 -25.23 -25.68 2.35
N THR A 444 -24.23 -24.93 2.81
CA THR A 444 -22.93 -25.50 3.17
C THR A 444 -22.79 -25.79 4.66
N HIS A 445 -23.89 -25.76 5.43
CA HIS A 445 -23.85 -25.99 6.89
C HIS A 445 -23.13 -27.31 7.23
N ASP A 446 -23.56 -28.42 6.65
CA ASP A 446 -22.98 -29.74 6.93
C ASP A 446 -21.52 -29.84 6.52
N ALA A 447 -21.17 -29.25 5.37
CA ALA A 447 -19.80 -29.22 4.88
C ALA A 447 -18.87 -28.41 5.80
N ARG A 448 -19.37 -27.31 6.37
CA ARG A 448 -18.63 -26.52 7.37
C ARG A 448 -18.44 -27.28 8.68
N CYS A 449 -19.48 -27.95 9.17
CA CYS A 449 -19.39 -28.80 10.35
C CYS A 449 -18.39 -29.94 10.13
N ALA A 450 -18.42 -30.60 8.95
CA ALA A 450 -17.47 -31.64 8.58
C ALA A 450 -16.01 -31.14 8.52
N ARG A 451 -15.78 -29.94 7.98
CA ARG A 451 -14.47 -29.28 7.97
C ARG A 451 -13.95 -29.05 9.39
N HIS A 452 -14.78 -28.46 10.25
CA HIS A 452 -14.45 -28.19 11.66
C HIS A 452 -14.10 -29.49 12.40
N ASN A 453 -14.98 -30.49 12.32
CA ASN A 453 -14.82 -31.78 12.97
C ASN A 453 -13.56 -32.51 12.52
N ARG A 454 -13.16 -32.37 11.24
CA ARG A 454 -11.93 -32.98 10.72
C ARG A 454 -10.68 -32.43 11.42
N VAL A 455 -10.63 -31.12 11.66
CA VAL A 455 -9.51 -30.48 12.37
C VAL A 455 -9.51 -30.89 13.83
N ALA A 456 -10.66 -30.84 14.51
CA ALA A 456 -10.78 -31.22 15.91
C ALA A 456 -10.37 -32.69 16.15
N ARG A 457 -10.87 -33.62 15.34
CA ARG A 457 -10.53 -35.06 15.46
C ARG A 457 -9.05 -35.34 15.20
N GLU A 458 -8.45 -34.68 14.21
CA GLU A 458 -7.02 -34.87 13.94
C GLU A 458 -6.17 -34.32 15.09
N LEU A 459 -6.55 -33.17 15.67
CA LEU A 459 -5.89 -32.64 16.85
C LEU A 459 -6.02 -33.62 18.04
N ALA A 460 -7.22 -34.13 18.30
CA ALA A 460 -7.47 -35.12 19.35
C ALA A 460 -6.59 -36.37 19.19
N LYS A 461 -6.53 -36.91 17.97
CA LYS A 461 -5.69 -38.07 17.63
C LYS A 461 -4.21 -37.83 17.93
N ARG A 462 -3.70 -36.63 17.61
CA ARG A 462 -2.29 -36.29 17.87
C ARG A 462 -2.00 -36.07 19.35
N LEU A 463 -2.92 -35.44 20.08
CA LEU A 463 -2.79 -35.27 21.53
C LEU A 463 -2.82 -36.63 22.26
N ARG A 464 -3.69 -37.56 21.85
CA ARG A 464 -3.68 -38.94 22.40
C ARG A 464 -2.34 -39.64 22.19
N ARG A 465 -1.72 -39.48 21.01
CA ARG A 465 -0.37 -40.03 20.74
C ARG A 465 0.74 -39.42 21.61
N LEU A 466 0.53 -38.21 22.13
CA LEU A 466 1.43 -37.52 23.05
C LEU A 466 1.11 -37.83 24.54
N GLY A 467 0.26 -38.82 24.80
CA GLY A 467 -0.10 -39.28 26.14
C GLY A 467 -1.16 -38.45 26.84
N TYR A 468 -1.90 -37.59 26.14
CA TYR A 468 -3.05 -36.89 26.73
C TYR A 468 -4.29 -37.79 26.76
N THR A 469 -5.03 -37.74 27.86
CA THR A 469 -6.42 -38.18 27.89
C THR A 469 -7.28 -37.08 27.25
N VAL A 470 -7.97 -37.39 26.15
CA VAL A 470 -8.73 -36.38 25.39
C VAL A 470 -10.22 -36.71 25.39
N PHE A 471 -11.01 -35.82 25.97
CA PHE A 471 -12.46 -35.84 25.93
C PHE A 471 -12.93 -34.97 24.76
N GLU A 472 -13.67 -35.57 23.83
CA GLU A 472 -14.29 -34.85 22.71
C GLU A 472 -15.71 -34.48 23.12
N GLU A 473 -16.11 -33.23 22.86
CA GLU A 473 -17.52 -32.83 22.95
C GLU A 473 -18.16 -33.03 24.35
N LEU A 474 -17.36 -32.92 25.43
CA LEU A 474 -17.83 -33.11 26.81
C LEU A 474 -18.95 -32.11 27.14
N ARG A 475 -20.12 -32.61 27.56
CA ARG A 475 -21.20 -31.77 28.07
C ARG A 475 -20.96 -31.44 29.54
N ALA A 476 -20.75 -30.16 29.83
CA ALA A 476 -20.64 -29.64 31.19
C ALA A 476 -21.90 -28.81 31.52
N PRO A 477 -22.78 -29.27 32.45
CA PRO A 477 -23.98 -28.55 32.85
C PRO A 477 -23.65 -27.22 33.55
N THR A 478 -24.42 -26.17 33.25
CA THR A 478 -24.36 -24.87 33.93
C THR A 478 -25.68 -24.60 34.65
N SER A 479 -25.80 -23.45 35.33
CA SER A 479 -27.02 -23.09 36.07
C SER A 479 -28.27 -22.98 35.19
N THR A 480 -28.11 -22.62 33.92
CA THR A 480 -29.19 -22.31 32.98
C THR A 480 -29.17 -23.16 31.70
N SER A 481 -28.09 -23.89 31.41
CA SER A 481 -27.91 -24.66 30.17
C SER A 481 -26.76 -25.68 30.32
N PHE A 482 -25.99 -25.90 29.26
CA PHE A 482 -24.73 -26.63 29.28
C PHE A 482 -23.73 -25.99 28.31
N ILE A 483 -22.45 -26.16 28.57
CA ILE A 483 -21.38 -25.86 27.61
C ILE A 483 -20.78 -27.15 27.07
N LYS A 484 -20.25 -27.05 25.85
CA LYS A 484 -19.73 -28.19 25.10
C LYS A 484 -18.50 -27.76 24.31
N PRO A 485 -17.30 -27.72 24.93
CA PRO A 485 -16.06 -27.47 24.19
C PRO A 485 -15.79 -28.62 23.21
N ASP A 486 -15.11 -28.31 22.10
CA ASP A 486 -14.75 -29.34 21.12
C ASP A 486 -13.86 -30.42 21.74
N LEU A 487 -12.81 -30.02 22.47
CA LEU A 487 -11.84 -30.91 23.09
C LEU A 487 -11.45 -30.44 24.49
N ILE A 488 -11.21 -31.40 25.37
CA ILE A 488 -10.51 -31.20 26.64
C ILE A 488 -9.37 -32.21 26.71
N ALA A 489 -8.14 -31.73 26.74
CA ALA A 489 -6.94 -32.55 26.83
C ALA A 489 -6.35 -32.48 28.24
N VAL A 490 -6.23 -33.63 28.90
CA VAL A 490 -5.74 -33.76 30.28
C VAL A 490 -4.43 -34.54 30.30
N ARG A 491 -3.41 -33.98 30.96
CA ARG A 491 -2.14 -34.65 31.27
C ARG A 491 -1.56 -34.04 32.55
N ASP A 492 -0.98 -34.86 33.42
CA ASP A 492 -0.35 -34.42 34.68
C ASP A 492 -1.29 -33.54 35.54
N ARG A 493 -2.56 -33.97 35.69
CA ARG A 493 -3.62 -33.24 36.41
C ARG A 493 -3.89 -31.81 35.88
N ARG A 494 -3.44 -31.49 34.66
CA ARG A 494 -3.73 -30.22 33.99
C ARG A 494 -4.66 -30.46 32.80
N ALA A 495 -5.82 -29.80 32.82
CA ALA A 495 -6.76 -29.79 31.70
C ALA A 495 -6.55 -28.56 30.81
N THR A 496 -6.54 -28.77 29.50
CA THR A 496 -6.56 -27.72 28.49
C THR A 496 -7.83 -27.83 27.66
N VAL A 497 -8.68 -26.80 27.73
CA VAL A 497 -9.89 -26.67 26.91
C VAL A 497 -9.48 -26.09 25.55
N ILE A 498 -9.76 -26.84 24.48
CA ILE A 498 -9.41 -26.48 23.12
C ILE A 498 -10.67 -26.46 22.28
N ASP A 499 -11.08 -25.25 21.91
CA ASP A 499 -12.26 -25.00 21.09
C ASP A 499 -11.79 -24.52 19.72
N VAL A 500 -11.99 -25.34 18.70
CA VAL A 500 -11.53 -25.13 17.33
C VAL A 500 -12.44 -24.11 16.65
N SER A 501 -11.90 -23.32 15.72
CA SER A 501 -12.74 -22.49 14.85
C SER A 501 -12.06 -22.18 13.53
N ILE A 502 -12.83 -22.35 12.47
CA ILE A 502 -12.42 -21.98 11.11
C ILE A 502 -13.08 -20.67 10.72
N VAL A 503 -12.32 -19.58 10.74
CA VAL A 503 -12.83 -18.20 10.64
C VAL A 503 -12.46 -17.50 9.33
N SER A 504 -13.09 -16.36 9.07
CA SER A 504 -12.65 -15.41 8.04
C SER A 504 -11.32 -14.73 8.39
N ASP A 505 -10.57 -14.34 7.36
CA ASP A 505 -9.39 -13.49 7.51
C ASP A 505 -9.74 -12.22 8.30
N GLY A 506 -8.86 -11.82 9.24
CA GLY A 506 -9.05 -10.63 10.09
C GLY A 506 -9.91 -10.83 11.34
N ARG A 507 -10.66 -11.94 11.46
CA ARG A 507 -11.47 -12.24 12.66
C ARG A 507 -10.77 -13.05 13.75
N GLY A 508 -9.52 -13.49 13.51
CA GLY A 508 -8.82 -14.42 14.39
C GLY A 508 -8.65 -13.94 15.83
N VAL A 509 -8.19 -12.70 16.04
CA VAL A 509 -8.02 -12.11 17.40
C VAL A 509 -9.36 -12.04 18.13
N ILE A 510 -10.39 -11.54 17.45
CA ILE A 510 -11.71 -11.31 18.03
C ILE A 510 -12.30 -12.63 18.51
N VAL A 511 -12.33 -13.65 17.64
CA VAL A 511 -12.88 -14.97 17.99
C VAL A 511 -12.05 -15.67 19.06
N TRP A 512 -10.72 -15.49 19.04
CA TRP A 512 -9.87 -16.02 20.10
C TRP A 512 -10.20 -15.40 21.47
N ASN A 513 -10.38 -14.08 21.53
CA ASN A 513 -10.76 -13.38 22.76
C ASN A 513 -12.16 -13.79 23.23
N GLU A 514 -13.15 -13.85 22.32
CA GLU A 514 -14.52 -14.30 22.62
C GLU A 514 -14.52 -15.71 23.24
N LYS A 515 -13.75 -16.65 22.66
CA LYS A 515 -13.67 -18.02 23.18
C LYS A 515 -12.93 -18.08 24.52
N LYS A 516 -11.85 -17.31 24.67
CA LYS A 516 -11.10 -17.26 25.93
C LYS A 516 -11.95 -16.65 27.06
N GLN A 517 -12.72 -15.61 26.76
CA GLN A 517 -13.66 -15.01 27.71
C GLN A 517 -14.81 -15.97 28.02
N LYS A 518 -15.38 -16.64 27.01
CA LYS A 518 -16.46 -17.61 27.20
C LYS A 518 -16.03 -18.70 28.15
N TYR A 519 -15.00 -19.49 27.83
CA TYR A 519 -14.63 -20.62 28.67
C TYR A 519 -13.89 -20.20 29.95
N GLY A 520 -13.26 -19.02 29.94
CA GLY A 520 -12.61 -18.42 31.12
C GLY A 520 -13.55 -17.82 32.16
N ALA A 521 -14.85 -17.73 31.91
CA ALA A 521 -15.82 -17.34 32.92
C ALA A 521 -15.87 -18.37 34.06
N ASP A 522 -15.99 -17.91 35.31
CA ASP A 522 -15.93 -18.77 36.50
C ASP A 522 -16.98 -19.88 36.47
N GLU A 523 -18.23 -19.55 36.10
CA GLU A 523 -19.31 -20.53 35.96
C GLU A 523 -18.94 -21.67 34.99
N HIS A 524 -18.37 -21.34 33.84
CA HIS A 524 -18.00 -22.31 32.81
C HIS A 524 -16.79 -23.15 33.21
N SER A 525 -15.80 -22.53 33.86
CA SER A 525 -14.64 -23.25 34.38
C SER A 525 -15.04 -24.24 35.47
N LEU A 526 -15.91 -23.83 36.40
CA LEU A 526 -16.45 -24.69 37.46
C LEU A 526 -17.31 -25.83 36.90
N ALA A 527 -18.14 -25.57 35.88
CA ALA A 527 -18.92 -26.58 35.20
C ALA A 527 -18.03 -27.66 34.56
N ILE A 528 -16.95 -27.24 33.89
CA ILE A 528 -15.99 -28.18 33.27
C ILE A 528 -15.26 -29.01 34.34
N ILE A 529 -14.78 -28.38 35.41
CA ILE A 529 -14.11 -29.08 36.52
C ILE A 529 -15.06 -30.12 37.12
N SER A 530 -16.32 -29.74 37.39
CA SER A 530 -17.33 -30.63 37.97
C SER A 530 -17.65 -31.80 37.04
N ALA A 531 -17.76 -31.55 35.73
CA ALA A 531 -18.01 -32.59 34.74
C ALA A 531 -16.84 -33.57 34.60
N LEU A 532 -15.59 -33.09 34.68
CA LEU A 532 -14.39 -33.93 34.67
C LEU A 532 -14.29 -34.77 35.95
N HIS A 533 -14.58 -34.19 37.12
CA HIS A 533 -14.58 -34.92 38.38
C HIS A 533 -15.66 -36.03 38.39
N ALA A 534 -16.86 -35.76 37.86
CA ALA A 534 -17.94 -36.74 37.77
C ALA A 534 -17.60 -37.98 36.92
N ILE A 535 -16.65 -37.86 35.98
CA ILE A 535 -16.13 -38.98 35.17
C ILE A 535 -14.81 -39.55 35.71
N GLY A 536 -14.44 -39.22 36.94
CA GLY A 536 -13.25 -39.72 37.63
C GLY A 536 -11.93 -39.08 37.19
N CYS A 537 -11.97 -37.86 36.62
CA CYS A 537 -10.79 -37.15 36.13
C CYS A 537 -10.50 -35.90 36.98
N ASP A 538 -9.67 -36.06 38.00
CA ASP A 538 -9.25 -34.94 38.86
C ASP A 538 -8.17 -34.07 38.22
N ILE A 539 -8.31 -32.75 38.38
CA ILE A 539 -7.41 -31.75 37.83
C ILE A 539 -7.10 -30.66 38.85
N ASP A 540 -5.86 -30.13 38.80
CA ASP A 540 -5.39 -29.03 39.63
C ASP A 540 -5.47 -27.69 38.89
N PHE A 541 -5.34 -27.73 37.55
CA PHE A 541 -5.33 -26.53 36.71
C PHE A 541 -6.18 -26.72 35.46
N LEU A 542 -7.02 -25.73 35.17
CA LEU A 542 -7.78 -25.62 33.93
C LEU A 542 -7.26 -24.43 33.12
N VAL A 543 -6.90 -24.64 31.86
CA VAL A 543 -6.41 -23.59 30.96
C VAL A 543 -7.21 -23.58 29.67
N HIS A 544 -7.53 -22.39 29.18
CA HIS A 544 -8.30 -22.19 27.96
C HIS A 544 -7.37 -21.79 26.80
N GLN A 545 -7.26 -22.67 25.79
CA GLN A 545 -6.47 -22.44 24.57
C GLN A 545 -7.31 -22.71 23.31
N PRO A 546 -8.06 -21.72 22.81
CA PRO A 546 -8.78 -21.86 21.56
C PRO A 546 -7.85 -22.08 20.38
N MET A 547 -8.24 -22.94 19.44
CA MET A 547 -7.51 -23.15 18.19
C MET A 547 -8.21 -22.47 17.01
N ILE A 548 -7.68 -21.32 16.60
CA ILE A 548 -8.26 -20.53 15.53
C ILE A 548 -7.42 -20.67 14.26
N ILE A 549 -8.07 -21.09 13.18
CA ILE A 549 -7.47 -21.24 11.85
C ILE A 549 -8.34 -20.47 10.86
N SER A 550 -7.75 -19.73 9.91
CA SER A 550 -8.55 -19.15 8.84
C SER A 550 -9.00 -20.21 7.84
N TYR A 551 -10.07 -19.97 7.08
CA TYR A 551 -10.47 -20.87 5.99
C TYR A 551 -9.39 -21.01 4.89
N ARG A 552 -8.34 -20.16 4.92
CA ARG A 552 -7.15 -20.22 4.06
C ARG A 552 -5.95 -20.94 4.69
N GLY A 553 -6.12 -21.57 5.84
CA GLY A 553 -5.07 -22.34 6.51
C GLY A 553 -4.02 -21.49 7.22
N ILE A 554 -4.37 -20.28 7.67
CA ILE A 554 -3.49 -19.50 8.55
C ILE A 554 -3.90 -19.80 9.99
N CYS A 555 -3.05 -20.52 10.74
CA CYS A 555 -3.22 -20.68 12.18
C CYS A 555 -2.81 -19.40 12.89
N PHE A 556 -3.66 -18.92 13.78
CA PHE A 556 -3.43 -17.68 14.48
C PHE A 556 -2.27 -17.81 15.50
N PRO A 557 -1.35 -16.83 15.63
CA PRO A 557 -0.18 -16.98 16.50
C PRO A 557 -0.50 -17.30 17.96
N GLN A 558 -1.60 -16.72 18.48
CA GLN A 558 -2.13 -16.95 19.84
C GLN A 558 -2.69 -18.37 20.03
N SER A 559 -3.00 -19.09 18.94
CA SER A 559 -3.38 -20.50 18.95
C SER A 559 -2.20 -21.42 18.67
N ALA A 560 -1.32 -21.04 17.74
CA ALA A 560 -0.19 -21.87 17.34
C ALA A 560 0.82 -22.06 18.48
N LYS A 561 1.23 -20.97 19.17
CA LYS A 561 2.23 -21.07 20.25
C LYS A 561 1.76 -21.99 21.38
N PRO A 562 0.53 -21.84 21.91
CA PRO A 562 0.12 -22.65 23.05
C PRO A 562 -0.15 -24.12 22.67
N VAL A 563 -0.68 -24.38 21.47
CA VAL A 563 -0.87 -25.75 20.93
C VAL A 563 0.48 -26.44 20.69
N ILE A 564 1.50 -25.74 20.20
CA ILE A 564 2.87 -26.27 20.14
C ILE A 564 3.40 -26.55 21.55
N GLY A 565 3.07 -25.69 22.52
CA GLY A 565 3.37 -25.87 23.95
C GLY A 565 2.77 -27.14 24.57
N LEU A 566 1.78 -27.77 23.95
CA LEU A 566 1.27 -29.09 24.35
C LEU A 566 2.19 -30.26 23.91
N GLY A 567 3.28 -29.97 23.20
CA GLY A 567 4.25 -30.96 22.70
C GLY A 567 4.05 -31.34 21.23
N LEU A 568 3.19 -30.62 20.50
CA LEU A 568 2.97 -30.86 19.07
C LEU A 568 4.09 -30.23 18.22
N PRO A 569 4.66 -30.94 17.24
CA PRO A 569 5.64 -30.35 16.34
C PRO A 569 5.01 -29.28 15.45
N LYS A 570 5.80 -28.30 14.98
CA LYS A 570 5.32 -27.25 14.06
C LYS A 570 4.63 -27.82 12.81
N VAL A 571 5.11 -28.95 12.31
CA VAL A 571 4.51 -29.67 11.17
C VAL A 571 3.08 -30.09 11.47
N ALA A 572 2.75 -30.48 12.71
CA ALA A 572 1.38 -30.84 13.06
C ALA A 572 0.42 -29.66 12.98
N VAL A 573 0.85 -28.44 13.34
CA VAL A 573 0.04 -27.24 13.16
C VAL A 573 -0.17 -26.96 11.67
N SER A 574 0.86 -27.17 10.85
CA SER A 574 0.76 -27.06 9.38
C SER A 574 -0.23 -28.06 8.79
N ASP A 575 -0.23 -29.31 9.27
CA ASP A 575 -1.18 -30.34 8.81
C ASP A 575 -2.63 -29.96 9.15
N LEU A 576 -2.87 -29.43 10.36
CA LEU A 576 -4.19 -28.96 10.78
C LEU A 576 -4.66 -27.76 9.92
N CYS A 577 -3.75 -26.85 9.56
CA CYS A 577 -4.02 -25.79 8.58
C CYS A 577 -4.39 -26.34 7.20
N LEU A 578 -3.67 -27.36 6.72
CA LEU A 578 -3.95 -28.00 5.45
C LEU A 578 -5.33 -28.65 5.44
N LEU A 579 -5.72 -29.31 6.53
CA LEU A 579 -7.08 -29.86 6.68
C LEU A 579 -8.16 -28.78 6.61
N ALA A 580 -7.92 -27.60 7.18
CA ALA A 580 -8.83 -26.46 7.07
C ALA A 580 -8.95 -25.94 5.62
N ILE A 581 -7.85 -25.90 4.85
CA ILE A 581 -7.85 -25.53 3.43
C ILE A 581 -8.65 -26.56 2.63
N VAL A 582 -8.29 -27.84 2.75
CA VAL A 582 -8.94 -28.94 2.03
C VAL A 582 -10.44 -28.96 2.34
N GLY A 583 -10.83 -28.83 3.60
CA GLY A 583 -12.24 -28.78 3.97
C GLY A 583 -12.96 -27.53 3.46
N SER A 584 -12.26 -26.40 3.30
CA SER A 584 -12.83 -25.19 2.70
C SER A 584 -13.05 -25.35 1.20
N LEU A 585 -12.14 -26.04 0.48
CA LEU A 585 -12.35 -26.40 -0.92
C LEU A 585 -13.56 -27.33 -1.08
N HIS A 586 -13.70 -28.36 -0.23
CA HIS A 586 -14.87 -29.23 -0.25
C HIS A 586 -16.17 -28.47 0.08
N THR A 587 -16.12 -27.51 1.00
CA THR A 587 -17.27 -26.65 1.32
C THR A 587 -17.71 -25.83 0.11
N TYR A 588 -16.75 -25.30 -0.65
CA TYR A 588 -17.04 -24.58 -1.88
C TYR A 588 -17.55 -25.49 -3.00
N ASP A 589 -16.95 -26.68 -3.18
CA ASP A 589 -17.43 -27.68 -4.16
C ASP A 589 -18.87 -28.11 -3.86
N ASN A 590 -19.21 -28.35 -2.58
CA ASN A 590 -20.58 -28.65 -2.16
C ASN A 590 -21.55 -27.50 -2.47
N PHE A 591 -21.13 -26.24 -2.30
CA PHE A 591 -21.93 -25.10 -2.71
C PHE A 591 -22.17 -25.10 -4.22
N MET A 592 -21.12 -25.31 -5.02
CA MET A 592 -21.25 -25.36 -6.47
C MET A 592 -22.19 -26.50 -6.88
N ARG A 593 -21.96 -27.73 -6.45
CA ARG A 593 -22.87 -28.86 -6.76
C ARG A 593 -24.31 -28.64 -6.29
N GLY A 594 -24.50 -27.99 -5.14
CA GLY A 594 -25.82 -27.74 -4.55
C GLY A 594 -26.59 -26.58 -5.19
N THR A 595 -25.95 -25.77 -6.02
CA THR A 595 -26.56 -24.56 -6.63
C THR A 595 -26.65 -24.59 -8.15
N TRP A 596 -26.08 -25.60 -8.80
CA TRP A 596 -26.34 -25.90 -10.21
C TRP A 596 -27.62 -26.73 -10.31
N ARG A 597 -28.76 -26.04 -10.44
CA ARG A 597 -30.04 -26.59 -10.92
C ARG A 597 -30.65 -25.61 -11.90
#